data_AF-A0A2M8PJK1-F1
#
_entry.id   AF-A0A2M8PJK1-F1
#
_cell.length_a   1.000
_cell.length_b   1.000
_cell.length_c   1.000
_cell.angle_alpha   90.00
_cell.angle_beta   90.00
_cell.angle_gamma   90.00
#
_symmetry.space_group_name_H-M   'P 1'
#
loop_
_entity.id
_entity.type
_entity.pdbx_description
1 polymer ?
#
loop_
_entity_poly.entity_id
_entity_poly.type
_entity_poly.pdbx_seq_one_letter_code
_entity_poly.pdbx_strand_id
1 'polypeptide(L)'
;GEGTPFYQGKTDFGNIYLKPPSKWTTQITKVANKGDIIMSVRAPVGALNIATDTVCIGRGLAAIRPIQDRLFLYYCLLKNQNLIIGNGGSVFDSISKDQIEKIGVLIPNLAEQQRIA
;
A
#
# COMPACT_ATOMS: atom_id res chain seq x y z
N GLY A 1 14.52 -9.75 14.52
CA GLY A 1 15.64 -9.94 13.58
C GLY A 1 16.60 -8.78 13.67
N GLU A 2 17.69 -8.82 12.92
CA GLU A 2 18.68 -7.73 12.84
C GLU A 2 18.34 -6.77 11.69
N GLY A 3 18.43 -5.47 11.92
CA GLY A 3 18.15 -4.43 10.92
C GLY A 3 16.70 -3.93 10.91
N THR A 4 16.26 -3.40 9.77
CA THR A 4 14.93 -2.79 9.60
C THR A 4 13.89 -3.86 9.24
N PRO A 5 12.67 -3.82 9.81
CA PRO A 5 11.57 -4.70 9.41
C PRO A 5 11.38 -4.73 7.90
N PHE A 6 11.31 -5.92 7.31
CA PHE A 6 11.24 -6.09 5.87
C PHE A 6 9.97 -6.82 5.44
N TYR A 7 9.20 -6.18 4.58
CA TYR A 7 7.94 -6.71 4.05
C TYR A 7 8.08 -7.01 2.56
N GLN A 8 7.67 -8.23 2.17
CA GLN A 8 7.71 -8.66 0.78
C GLN A 8 6.45 -9.46 0.45
N GLY A 9 5.67 -8.96 -0.50
CA GLY A 9 4.36 -9.53 -0.83
C GLY A 9 3.35 -9.31 0.30
N LYS A 10 2.26 -10.07 0.27
CA LYS A 10 1.10 -9.90 1.18
C LYS A 10 1.12 -10.82 2.42
N THR A 11 2.20 -11.55 2.69
CA THR A 11 2.21 -12.59 3.74
C THR A 11 1.91 -12.01 5.12
N ASP A 12 2.54 -10.88 5.45
CA ASP A 12 2.39 -10.21 6.74
C ASP A 12 1.30 -9.12 6.70
N PHE A 13 0.36 -9.22 5.75
CA PHE A 13 -0.77 -8.31 5.69
C PHE A 13 -1.83 -8.74 6.72
N GLY A 14 -2.28 -7.78 7.54
CA GLY A 14 -3.46 -7.90 8.39
C GLY A 14 -4.73 -7.40 7.69
N ASN A 15 -5.74 -7.03 8.48
CA ASN A 15 -7.01 -6.52 7.97
C ASN A 15 -6.86 -5.09 7.39
N ILE A 16 -6.33 -4.17 8.20
CA ILE A 16 -6.06 -2.77 7.82
C ILE A 16 -4.58 -2.41 8.02
N TYR A 17 -3.93 -3.04 9.00
CA TYR A 17 -2.55 -2.77 9.39
C TYR A 17 -1.66 -3.97 9.11
N LEU A 18 -0.37 -3.72 8.91
CA LEU A 18 0.62 -4.78 8.86
C LEU A 18 0.62 -5.60 10.16
N LYS A 19 0.80 -6.91 10.02
CA LYS A 19 1.12 -7.80 11.14
C LYS A 19 2.58 -7.56 11.58
N PRO A 20 2.98 -8.04 12.77
CA PRO A 20 4.38 -8.02 13.16
C PRO A 20 5.28 -8.62 12.07
N PRO A 21 6.47 -8.03 11.82
CA PRO A 21 7.33 -8.47 10.73
C PRO A 21 7.86 -9.87 10.99
N SER A 22 7.87 -10.71 9.96
CA SER A 22 8.52 -12.03 9.98
C SER A 22 9.97 -11.99 9.49
N LYS A 23 10.40 -10.88 8.85
CA LYS A 23 11.72 -10.71 8.23
C LYS A 23 12.31 -9.33 8.53
N TRP A 24 13.64 -9.25 8.49
CA TRP A 24 14.41 -8.02 8.66
C TRP A 24 15.54 -7.96 7.63
N THR A 25 16.00 -6.75 7.32
CA THR A 25 17.11 -6.50 6.38
C THR A 25 18.00 -5.38 6.88
N THR A 26 19.30 -5.51 6.68
CA THR A 26 20.29 -4.42 6.84
C THR A 26 20.50 -3.63 5.55
N GLN A 27 20.05 -4.17 4.40
CA GLN A 27 20.09 -3.50 3.10
C GLN A 27 18.73 -2.86 2.80
N ILE A 28 18.70 -1.52 2.81
CA ILE A 28 17.48 -0.75 2.58
C ILE A 28 17.31 -0.49 1.09
N THR A 29 16.25 -1.05 0.50
CA THR A 29 15.90 -0.81 -0.91
C THR A 29 14.90 0.32 -1.07
N LYS A 30 13.80 0.27 -0.32
CA LYS A 30 12.74 1.27 -0.35
C LYS A 30 12.07 1.32 1.02
N VAL A 31 11.83 2.52 1.52
CA VAL A 31 11.26 2.75 2.86
C VAL A 31 9.80 3.16 2.73
N ALA A 32 8.94 2.54 3.53
CA ALA A 32 7.60 3.02 3.84
C ALA A 32 7.62 3.56 5.28
N ASN A 33 7.16 4.79 5.47
CA ASN A 33 7.10 5.41 6.78
C ASN A 33 5.83 4.98 7.52
N LYS A 34 5.83 5.15 8.84
CA LYS A 34 4.61 5.01 9.65
C LYS A 34 3.46 5.84 9.06
N GLY A 35 2.33 5.19 8.82
CA GLY A 35 1.14 5.80 8.22
C GLY A 35 1.08 5.76 6.70
N ASP A 36 2.16 5.38 6.00
CA ASP A 36 2.10 5.13 4.57
C ASP A 36 1.19 3.91 4.28
N ILE A 37 0.45 3.98 3.18
CA ILE A 37 -0.35 2.86 2.67
C ILE A 37 0.57 1.98 1.83
N ILE A 38 0.64 0.70 2.15
CA ILE A 38 1.36 -0.32 1.40
C ILE A 38 0.38 -1.04 0.48
N MET A 39 0.66 -1.02 -0.82
CA MET A 39 -0.12 -1.69 -1.85
C MET A 39 0.68 -2.84 -2.47
N SER A 40 0.08 -4.02 -2.60
CA SER A 40 0.63 -5.10 -3.41
C SER A 40 0.53 -4.75 -4.89
N VAL A 41 1.67 -4.69 -5.58
CA VAL A 41 1.74 -4.34 -7.00
C VAL A 41 2.02 -5.54 -7.90
N ARG A 42 2.07 -6.75 -7.33
CA ARG A 42 2.17 -8.03 -8.05
C ARG A 42 1.04 -8.95 -7.64
N ALA A 43 0.63 -9.83 -8.56
CA ALA A 43 -0.49 -10.74 -8.37
C ALA A 43 -0.49 -11.47 -7.00
N PRO A 44 -1.63 -11.48 -6.26
CA PRO A 44 -2.82 -10.66 -6.52
C PRO A 44 -2.55 -9.18 -6.21
N VAL A 45 -2.81 -8.32 -7.20
CA VAL A 45 -2.60 -6.88 -7.14
C VAL A 45 -3.69 -6.22 -6.28
N GLY A 46 -3.35 -5.10 -5.64
CA GLY A 46 -4.32 -4.22 -5.01
C GLY A 46 -4.62 -4.51 -3.55
N ALA A 47 -4.02 -5.54 -2.93
CA ALA A 47 -4.10 -5.71 -1.47
C ALA A 47 -3.47 -4.49 -0.77
N LEU A 48 -4.15 -3.95 0.24
CA LEU A 48 -3.76 -2.73 0.95
C LEU A 48 -3.54 -2.99 2.43
N ASN A 49 -2.57 -2.30 3.02
CA ASN A 49 -2.42 -2.15 4.47
C ASN A 49 -1.75 -0.85 4.83
N ILE A 50 -1.80 -0.46 6.10
CA ILE A 50 -1.15 0.71 6.64
C ILE A 50 0.08 0.28 7.44
N ALA A 51 1.21 0.94 7.17
CA ALA A 51 2.43 0.75 7.94
C ALA A 51 2.27 1.31 9.36
N THR A 52 2.50 0.47 10.37
CA THR A 52 2.46 0.88 11.79
C THR A 52 3.74 1.57 12.24
N ASP A 53 4.83 1.34 11.50
CA ASP A 53 6.20 1.78 11.78
C ASP A 53 6.94 2.07 10.46
N THR A 54 8.15 2.61 10.55
CA THR A 54 9.03 2.75 9.38
C THR A 54 9.62 1.38 9.01
N VAL A 55 9.36 0.93 7.78
CA VAL A 55 9.69 -0.42 7.32
C VAL A 55 10.36 -0.38 5.95
N CYS A 56 11.15 -1.41 5.63
CA CYS A 56 11.67 -1.63 4.29
C CYS A 56 10.70 -2.51 3.49
N ILE A 57 10.47 -2.19 2.21
CA ILE A 57 9.57 -2.94 1.34
C ILE A 57 10.28 -3.50 0.11
N GLY A 58 9.88 -4.71 -0.28
CA GLY A 58 10.36 -5.36 -1.49
C GLY A 58 9.69 -4.85 -2.77
N ARG A 59 10.25 -5.21 -3.93
CA ARG A 59 9.80 -4.78 -5.28
C ARG A 59 8.36 -5.15 -5.66
N GLY A 60 7.72 -6.05 -4.90
CA GLY A 60 6.32 -6.43 -5.10
C GLY A 60 5.34 -5.51 -4.38
N LEU A 61 5.82 -4.48 -3.68
CA LEU A 61 5.03 -3.56 -2.89
C LEU A 61 5.32 -2.11 -3.31
N ALA A 62 4.31 -1.26 -3.21
CA ALA A 62 4.43 0.20 -3.30
C ALA A 62 4.06 0.84 -1.97
N ALA A 63 4.73 1.94 -1.63
CA ALA A 63 4.34 2.82 -0.52
C ALA A 63 3.68 4.07 -1.11
N ILE A 64 2.48 4.38 -0.63
CA ILE A 64 1.67 5.54 -1.01
C ILE A 64 1.56 6.40 0.24
N ARG A 65 2.15 7.60 0.18
CA ARG A 65 2.12 8.54 1.30
C ARG A 65 0.90 9.44 1.19
N PRO A 66 -0.05 9.40 2.14
CA PRO A 66 -1.19 10.30 2.14
C PRO A 66 -0.72 11.75 2.36
N ILE A 67 -1.34 12.69 1.65
CA ILE A 67 -1.13 14.14 1.86
C ILE A 67 -2.05 14.67 2.98
N GLN A 68 -3.24 14.07 3.12
CA GLN A 68 -4.26 14.48 4.08
C GLN A 68 -4.64 13.29 4.98
N ASP A 69 -5.90 12.86 4.97
CA ASP A 69 -6.35 11.76 5.83
C ASP A 69 -5.97 10.39 5.24
N ARG A 70 -5.22 9.60 6.02
CA ARG A 70 -4.76 8.28 5.57
C ARG A 70 -5.89 7.27 5.45
N LEU A 71 -6.86 7.31 6.37
CA LEU A 71 -7.95 6.33 6.41
C LEU A 71 -8.89 6.60 5.25
N PHE A 72 -9.18 7.87 4.98
CA PHE A 72 -9.90 8.28 3.78
C PHE A 72 -9.22 7.75 2.51
N LEU A 73 -7.92 8.01 2.32
CA LEU A 73 -7.20 7.52 1.15
C LEU A 73 -7.19 5.99 1.09
N TYR A 74 -7.00 5.30 2.22
CA TYR A 74 -7.06 3.85 2.30
C TYR A 74 -8.41 3.31 1.84
N TYR A 75 -9.53 3.85 2.34
CA TYR A 75 -10.87 3.41 1.95
C TYR A 75 -11.21 3.79 0.51
N CYS A 76 -10.72 4.94 0.01
CA CYS A 76 -10.84 5.29 -1.40
C CYS A 76 -10.12 4.26 -2.29
N LEU A 77 -8.88 3.90 -1.97
CA LEU A 77 -8.14 2.90 -2.72
C LEU A 77 -8.78 1.51 -2.60
N LEU A 78 -9.29 1.15 -1.42
CA LEU A 78 -9.97 -0.12 -1.18
C LEU A 78 -11.26 -0.23 -2.01
N LYS A 79 -12.08 0.84 -2.03
CA LYS A 79 -13.29 0.90 -2.85
C LYS A 79 -12.99 0.78 -4.35
N ASN A 80 -11.86 1.35 -4.79
CA ASN A 80 -11.42 1.30 -6.17
C ASN A 80 -10.50 0.09 -6.47
N GLN A 81 -10.33 -0.86 -5.54
CA GLN A 81 -9.43 -2.00 -5.71
C GLN A 81 -9.74 -2.83 -6.96
N ASN A 82 -11.03 -2.90 -7.34
CA ASN A 82 -11.46 -3.60 -8.55
C ASN A 82 -11.06 -2.88 -9.86
N LEU A 83 -10.84 -1.56 -9.80
CA LEU A 83 -10.27 -0.78 -10.92
C LEU A 83 -8.74 -0.88 -10.97
N ILE A 84 -8.13 -1.37 -9.88
CA ILE A 84 -6.69 -1.60 -9.71
C ILE A 84 -6.29 -3.02 -10.16
N ILE A 85 -7.23 -3.79 -10.72
CA ILE A 85 -6.94 -5.07 -11.37
C ILE A 85 -6.28 -4.74 -12.71
N GLY A 86 -5.04 -5.22 -12.89
CA GLY A 86 -4.25 -4.95 -14.08
C GLY A 86 -5.05 -5.23 -15.35
N ASN A 87 -5.17 -4.23 -16.22
CA ASN A 87 -5.74 -4.43 -17.55
C ASN A 87 -4.87 -5.43 -18.32
N GLY A 88 -5.31 -6.68 -18.40
CA GLY A 88 -4.91 -7.58 -19.48
C GLY A 88 -4.39 -8.93 -19.02
N GLY A 89 -5.29 -9.91 -19.00
CA GLY A 89 -5.11 -11.33 -19.37
C GLY A 89 -3.71 -11.91 -19.51
N SER A 90 -2.81 -11.69 -18.53
CA SER A 90 -1.44 -12.16 -18.57
C SER A 90 -1.14 -12.91 -17.28
N VAL A 91 -0.34 -13.97 -17.38
CA VAL A 91 -0.06 -14.89 -16.27
C VAL A 91 0.72 -14.20 -15.10
N PHE A 92 1.10 -12.92 -15.26
CA PHE A 92 1.86 -12.13 -14.28
C PHE A 92 1.33 -10.69 -14.15
N ASP A 93 0.07 -10.52 -13.76
CA ASP A 93 -0.51 -9.20 -13.55
C ASP A 93 0.24 -8.38 -12.49
N SER A 94 0.64 -7.17 -12.87
CA SER A 94 1.29 -6.18 -12.00
C SER A 94 0.77 -4.77 -12.35
N ILE A 95 0.84 -3.84 -11.39
CA ILE A 95 0.48 -2.44 -11.61
C ILE A 95 1.72 -1.55 -11.45
N SER A 96 1.91 -0.63 -12.40
CA SER A 96 3.02 0.33 -12.38
C SER A 96 2.69 1.56 -11.52
N LYS A 97 3.73 2.32 -11.17
CA LYS A 97 3.57 3.60 -10.47
C LYS A 97 2.65 4.55 -11.24
N ASP A 98 2.85 4.68 -12.56
CA ASP A 98 2.08 5.59 -13.41
C ASP A 98 0.59 5.18 -13.48
N GLN A 99 0.29 3.89 -13.38
CA GLN A 99 -1.08 3.41 -13.31
C GLN A 99 -1.72 3.75 -11.96
N ILE A 100 -0.97 3.65 -10.85
CA ILE A 100 -1.44 4.06 -9.52
C ILE A 100 -1.72 5.57 -9.48
N GLU A 101 -0.84 6.39 -10.06
CA GLU A 101 -1.01 7.85 -10.10
C GLU A 101 -2.20 8.30 -10.95
N LYS A 102 -2.65 7.46 -11.89
CA LYS A 102 -3.85 7.72 -12.72
C LYS A 102 -5.16 7.31 -12.07
N ILE A 103 -5.14 6.71 -10.89
CA ILE A 103 -6.36 6.40 -10.14
C ILE A 103 -6.98 7.73 -9.71
N GLY A 104 -8.04 8.14 -10.41
CA GLY A 104 -8.79 9.34 -10.08
C GLY A 104 -9.52 9.17 -8.74
N VAL A 105 -9.04 9.86 -7.71
CA VAL A 105 -9.70 9.92 -6.40
C VAL A 105 -10.27 11.32 -6.20
N LEU A 106 -11.56 11.41 -5.88
CA LEU A 106 -12.15 12.67 -5.43
C LEU A 106 -11.69 12.93 -3.99
N ILE A 107 -10.94 14.01 -3.79
CA ILE A 107 -10.43 14.41 -2.47
C ILE A 107 -11.25 15.63 -2.01
N PRO A 108 -12.29 15.44 -1.15
CA PRO A 108 -13.01 16.56 -0.57
C PRO A 108 -12.13 17.30 0.46
N ASN A 109 -12.62 18.36 1.09
CA ASN A 109 -11.84 19.03 2.15
C ASN A 109 -11.60 18.11 3.36
N LEU A 110 -10.62 18.43 4.20
CA LEU A 110 -10.20 17.58 5.31
C LEU A 110 -11.32 17.28 6.31
N ALA A 111 -12.16 18.28 6.63
CA ALA A 111 -13.28 18.11 7.56
C ALA A 111 -14.29 17.08 7.03
N GLU A 112 -14.57 17.11 5.73
CA GLU A 112 -15.46 16.14 5.10
C GLU A 112 -14.83 14.76 5.01
N GLN A 113 -13.53 14.66 4.74
CA GLN A 113 -12.80 13.37 4.77
C GLN A 113 -12.91 12.68 6.14
N GLN A 114 -12.72 13.42 7.22
CA GLN A 114 -12.81 12.90 8.59
C GLN A 114 -14.24 12.48 8.97
N ARG A 115 -15.27 13.09 8.36
CA ARG A 115 -16.68 12.77 8.62
C ARG A 115 -17.13 11.46 7.97
N ILE A 116 -16.52 11.08 6.85
CA ILE A 116 -16.93 9.93 6.02
C ILE A 116 -15.98 8.73 6.08
N ALA A 117 -14.80 8.89 6.67
CA ALA A 117 -13.81 7.83 6.84
C ALA A 117 -14.15 6.87 7.99
#